data_AF-A0A6J3CXI9-F1
#
_entry.id   AF-A0A6J3CXI9-F1
#
_cell.length_a   1.000
_cell.length_b   1.000
_cell.length_c   1.000
_cell.angle_alpha   90.00
_cell.angle_beta   90.00
_cell.angle_gamma   90.00
#
_symmetry.space_group_name_H-M   'P 1'
#
loop_
_entity.id
_entity.type
_entity.pdbx_description
1 polymer ?
#
loop_
_entity_poly.entity_id
_entity_poly.type
_entity_poly.pdbx_seq_one_letter_code
_entity_poly.pdbx_strand_id
1 'polypeptide(L)'
;MQYGFTGQTTQRYGNLFLEVFDVLQYARATEVALGLMKLTSCLERALGDVYLLIGKDCPFLLRDLLASEQLAVVFGQDVMDVLRVFIGSPYGLNLRNVLWHGFASPQEIPAKYCAMLLFLTAGLGQLLQTYLLKTKYILVHRPYVTFISLEELVAFPDLNHETLCVAEELVQVSNFVFKSMVPFWIAALTAFKQSRYADCVILLLPQLEAGLRLLFTTTNKCPNRLLTAEPSALYTTFDEMLKKHLDNEEINQLPSVLEEPTMEFLWDFLNHQEGPRIRDHLSHGEINLKTFPRELANQIVAFAITLLCRFSDEDTVAFKEHVIIKPLMTCASCYRSQFHPISRLKKQVLECMKSIHLWPELPTVSEAHVQAVKGLEGNTETSSLILKMAEILSQVQQYLPQDCCSPDDPINSVVTERLLVKLCDKHVCTLYSPRPVLEVLVVLRKICIQCHHVSEQVIASIELRYKQWMKKTLRSRQRHNYLRMLNSIKFLSPVLRLILLLITLEVINVHLACKKTPSDYQQYLKFLKSILQYTENLVTYTSPEKNKWDETEELTNKALIKIKNFSDRKLTLIQSAT
;
A
#
# COMPACT_ATOMS: atom_id res chain seq x y z
N MET A 1 17.40 32.24 27.69
CA MET A 1 17.37 31.41 26.45
C MET A 1 15.96 31.04 25.98
N GLN A 2 14.87 31.64 26.48
CA GLN A 2 13.49 31.31 26.03
C GLN A 2 13.01 32.10 24.80
N TYR A 3 13.69 33.20 24.42
CA TYR A 3 13.23 34.13 23.38
C TYR A 3 13.94 34.00 22.03
N GLY A 4 14.88 33.08 21.87
CA GLY A 4 15.68 32.91 20.64
C GLY A 4 15.39 31.65 19.81
N PHE A 5 14.48 30.79 20.29
CA PHE A 5 14.22 29.46 19.71
C PHE A 5 12.90 29.36 18.94
N THR A 6 12.21 30.48 18.69
CA THR A 6 10.93 30.54 17.94
C THR A 6 11.13 31.20 16.58
N GLY A 7 11.96 30.59 15.74
CA GLY A 7 11.95 30.85 14.29
C GLY A 7 10.76 30.15 13.60
N GLN A 8 10.37 30.57 12.41
CA GLN A 8 9.24 29.96 11.67
C GLN A 8 9.47 28.48 11.32
N THR A 9 10.73 28.01 11.18
CA THR A 9 11.06 26.56 11.07
C THR A 9 10.74 25.77 12.33
N THR A 10 10.91 26.39 13.51
CA THR A 10 10.69 25.75 14.81
C THR A 10 9.25 25.82 15.29
N GLN A 11 8.36 26.59 14.66
CA GLN A 11 7.00 26.74 15.18
C GLN A 11 6.17 25.44 15.08
N ARG A 12 6.38 24.65 14.02
CA ARG A 12 5.75 23.33 13.83
C ARG A 12 6.38 22.23 14.69
N TYR A 13 7.66 22.38 15.03
CA TYR A 13 8.46 21.38 15.75
C TYR A 13 8.87 21.81 17.16
N GLY A 14 8.37 22.94 17.67
CA GLY A 14 8.89 23.58 18.89
C GLY A 14 8.81 22.69 20.12
N ASN A 15 7.77 21.85 20.19
CA ASN A 15 7.64 20.85 21.24
C ASN A 15 8.73 19.76 21.16
N LEU A 16 9.14 19.36 19.94
CA LEU A 16 10.24 18.41 19.75
C LEU A 16 11.57 19.03 20.17
N PHE A 17 11.80 20.30 19.87
CA PHE A 17 13.01 21.01 20.30
C PHE A 17 13.14 21.04 21.81
N LEU A 18 12.04 21.35 22.51
CA LEU A 18 12.01 21.34 23.98
C LEU A 18 12.21 19.92 24.53
N GLU A 19 11.51 18.93 23.96
CA GLU A 19 11.65 17.52 24.35
C GLU A 19 13.11 17.06 24.24
N VAL A 20 13.78 17.33 23.13
CA VAL A 20 15.18 16.91 22.93
C VAL A 20 16.15 17.71 23.81
N PHE A 21 15.86 18.98 24.05
CA PHE A 21 16.65 19.78 25.00
C PHE A 21 16.55 19.24 26.43
N ASP A 22 15.36 18.81 26.87
CA ASP A 22 15.15 18.21 28.18
C ASP A 22 15.88 16.85 28.31
N VAL A 23 15.82 16.03 27.26
CA VAL A 23 16.57 14.74 27.19
C VAL A 23 18.07 14.93 27.39
N LEU A 24 18.65 16.00 26.82
CA LEU A 24 20.08 16.30 26.95
C LEU A 24 20.52 16.60 28.39
N GLN A 25 19.59 17.00 29.28
CA GLN A 25 19.91 17.26 30.68
C GLN A 25 20.17 15.96 31.46
N TYR A 26 19.47 14.88 31.10
CA TYR A 26 19.56 13.59 31.77
C TYR A 26 20.44 12.57 31.02
N ALA A 27 20.77 12.86 29.76
CA ALA A 27 21.70 12.10 28.91
C ALA A 27 21.44 10.58 28.85
N ARG A 28 20.17 10.17 28.94
CA ARG A 28 19.79 8.76 28.75
C ARG A 28 20.09 8.34 27.32
N ALA A 29 20.95 7.35 27.18
CA ALA A 29 21.53 6.94 25.89
C ALA A 29 20.49 6.67 24.79
N THR A 30 19.41 5.96 25.11
CA THR A 30 18.34 5.65 24.14
C THR A 30 17.52 6.88 23.74
N GLU A 31 17.26 7.79 24.69
CA GLU A 31 16.54 9.03 24.44
C GLU A 31 17.37 9.99 23.58
N VAL A 32 18.70 10.04 23.77
CA VAL A 32 19.62 10.83 22.92
C VAL A 32 19.56 10.37 21.47
N ALA A 33 19.62 9.06 21.22
CA ALA A 33 19.52 8.49 19.88
C ALA A 33 18.13 8.71 19.26
N LEU A 34 17.04 8.55 20.04
CA LEU A 34 15.69 8.87 19.59
C LEU A 34 15.57 10.35 19.20
N GLY A 35 16.11 11.25 20.02
CA GLY A 35 16.14 12.68 19.75
C GLY A 35 16.87 13.00 18.45
N LEU A 36 18.02 12.37 18.19
CA LEU A 36 18.74 12.49 16.92
C LEU A 36 17.93 12.01 15.71
N MET A 37 17.29 10.84 15.80
CA MET A 37 16.45 10.31 14.71
C MET A 37 15.27 11.24 14.41
N LYS A 38 14.60 11.77 15.44
CA LYS A 38 13.48 12.71 15.29
C LYS A 38 13.96 14.05 14.72
N LEU A 39 15.05 14.61 15.25
CA LEU A 39 15.61 15.89 14.79
C LEU A 39 16.08 15.82 13.34
N THR A 40 16.82 14.79 12.95
CA THR A 40 17.31 14.62 11.57
C THR A 40 16.16 14.53 10.58
N SER A 41 15.12 13.74 10.89
CA SER A 41 13.93 13.58 10.05
C SER A 41 13.13 14.88 9.92
N CYS A 42 12.94 15.60 11.04
CA CYS A 42 12.23 16.89 11.03
C CYS A 42 13.03 17.98 10.29
N LEU A 43 14.35 17.99 10.45
CA LEU A 43 15.24 18.92 9.77
C LEU A 43 15.22 18.67 8.26
N GLU A 44 15.33 17.42 7.82
CA GLU A 44 15.21 17.05 6.40
C GLU A 44 13.91 17.58 5.78
N ARG A 45 12.78 17.37 6.46
CA ARG A 45 11.50 17.91 6.01
C ARG A 45 11.48 19.44 5.97
N ALA A 46 11.97 20.10 7.01
CA ALA A 46 12.01 21.55 7.09
C ALA A 46 12.89 22.17 6.00
N LEU A 47 14.05 21.55 5.70
CA LEU A 47 14.92 21.97 4.59
C LEU A 47 14.22 21.83 3.25
N GLY A 48 13.43 20.77 3.04
CA GLY A 48 12.64 20.64 1.81
C GLY A 48 11.55 21.71 1.66
N ASP A 49 10.91 22.13 2.76
CA ASP A 49 9.97 23.27 2.73
C ASP A 49 10.70 24.58 2.35
N VAL A 50 11.92 24.79 2.86
CA VAL A 50 12.75 25.97 2.53
C VAL A 50 13.24 25.91 1.08
N TYR A 51 13.64 24.74 0.59
CA TYR A 51 14.05 24.55 -0.80
C TYR A 51 12.98 25.04 -1.77
N LEU A 52 11.70 24.73 -1.48
CA LEU A 52 10.54 25.11 -2.30
C LEU A 52 10.21 26.61 -2.30
N LEU A 53 10.91 27.43 -1.51
CA LEU A 53 10.84 28.89 -1.66
C LEU A 53 11.43 29.35 -3.01
N ILE A 54 12.40 28.61 -3.54
CA ILE A 54 13.16 28.96 -4.75
C ILE A 54 13.00 27.88 -5.83
N GLY A 55 13.10 26.60 -5.44
CA GLY A 55 13.00 25.45 -6.33
C GLY A 55 11.56 25.06 -6.69
N LYS A 56 11.41 24.13 -7.63
CA LYS A 56 10.11 23.59 -8.06
C LYS A 56 9.86 22.20 -7.47
N ASP A 57 10.82 21.30 -7.64
CA ASP A 57 10.73 19.90 -7.21
C ASP A 57 11.80 19.62 -6.16
N CYS A 58 11.38 19.34 -4.93
CA CYS A 58 12.30 19.05 -3.83
C CYS A 58 13.07 17.75 -4.13
N PRO A 59 14.42 17.74 -4.04
CA PRO A 59 15.20 16.52 -4.15
C PRO A 59 14.71 15.44 -3.19
N PHE A 60 14.70 14.19 -3.66
CA PHE A 60 14.27 13.03 -2.86
C PHE A 60 15.31 12.62 -1.81
N LEU A 61 16.60 12.67 -2.16
CA LEU A 61 17.67 12.27 -1.25
C LEU A 61 18.16 13.47 -0.43
N LEU A 62 18.29 13.29 0.89
CA LEU A 62 18.83 14.31 1.80
C LEU A 62 20.19 14.85 1.34
N ARG A 63 21.08 13.98 0.85
CA ARG A 63 22.40 14.38 0.33
C ARG A 63 22.25 15.42 -0.79
N ASP A 64 21.34 15.19 -1.72
CA ASP A 64 21.14 16.04 -2.89
C ASP A 64 20.43 17.35 -2.49
N LEU A 65 19.51 17.27 -1.51
CA LEU A 65 18.90 18.44 -0.88
C LEU A 65 19.96 19.33 -0.22
N LEU A 66 20.87 18.76 0.56
CA LEU A 66 21.96 19.49 1.22
C LEU A 66 23.00 20.04 0.24
N ALA A 67 23.15 19.40 -0.92
CA ALA A 67 24.02 19.86 -2.00
C ALA A 67 23.42 21.01 -2.83
N SER A 68 22.14 21.34 -2.63
CA SER A 68 21.41 22.27 -3.50
C SER A 68 21.85 23.74 -3.35
N GLU A 69 21.94 24.43 -4.48
CA GLU A 69 22.20 25.87 -4.53
C GLU A 69 21.07 26.68 -3.87
N GLN A 70 19.83 26.19 -3.98
CA GLN A 70 18.65 26.85 -3.43
C GLN A 70 18.78 27.02 -1.91
N LEU A 71 19.23 25.99 -1.19
CA LEU A 71 19.46 26.09 0.24
C LEU A 71 20.69 26.95 0.57
N ALA A 72 21.74 26.89 -0.25
CA ALA A 72 22.92 27.74 -0.09
C ALA A 72 22.59 29.24 -0.24
N VAL A 73 21.64 29.61 -1.11
CA VAL A 73 21.14 30.99 -1.23
C VAL A 73 20.47 31.47 0.05
N VAL A 74 19.75 30.60 0.76
CA VAL A 74 19.03 30.96 1.99
C VAL A 74 19.96 30.96 3.21
N PHE A 75 20.78 29.92 3.36
CA PHE A 75 21.55 29.67 4.58
C PHE A 75 23.04 30.01 4.47
N GLY A 76 23.57 30.20 3.27
CA GLY A 76 24.99 30.35 3.00
C GLY A 76 25.69 29.01 2.78
N GLN A 77 26.71 29.00 1.91
CA GLN A 77 27.42 27.80 1.51
C GLN A 77 28.14 27.12 2.70
N ASP A 78 28.82 27.90 3.54
CA ASP A 78 29.57 27.38 4.69
C ASP A 78 28.67 26.61 5.69
N VAL A 79 27.46 27.13 5.94
CA VAL A 79 26.48 26.48 6.82
C VAL A 79 26.01 25.16 6.23
N MET A 80 25.75 25.14 4.92
CA MET A 80 25.36 23.91 4.22
C MET A 80 26.48 22.88 4.23
N ASP A 81 27.73 23.28 4.08
CA ASP A 81 28.89 22.38 4.13
C ASP A 81 29.08 21.74 5.50
N VAL A 82 28.91 22.50 6.60
CA VAL A 82 28.89 21.94 7.96
C VAL A 82 27.77 20.91 8.12
N LEU A 83 26.58 21.21 7.59
CA LEU A 83 25.43 20.31 7.67
C LEU A 83 25.65 19.00 6.89
N ARG A 84 26.30 19.08 5.71
CA ARG A 84 26.66 17.90 4.89
C ARG A 84 27.60 16.94 5.63
N VAL A 85 28.55 17.46 6.40
CA VAL A 85 29.49 16.66 7.22
C VAL A 85 28.74 15.92 8.34
N PHE A 86 27.74 16.55 8.93
CA PHE A 86 27.02 16.00 10.10
C PHE A 86 25.96 14.94 9.73
N ILE A 87 25.11 15.22 8.74
CA ILE A 87 23.91 14.41 8.45
C ILE A 87 23.78 13.95 6.99
N GLY A 88 24.66 14.41 6.09
CA GLY A 88 24.46 14.29 4.65
C GLY A 88 25.15 13.11 3.99
N SER A 89 26.48 13.14 3.93
CA SER A 89 27.23 12.20 3.08
C SER A 89 27.75 10.97 3.83
N PRO A 90 27.91 9.82 3.16
CA PRO A 90 28.61 8.65 3.71
C PRO A 90 30.06 8.93 4.14
N TYR A 91 30.70 9.95 3.56
CA TYR A 91 32.05 10.39 3.93
C TYR A 91 32.08 11.30 5.17
N GLY A 92 30.92 11.69 5.71
CA GLY A 92 30.77 12.42 6.96
C GLY A 92 30.47 11.49 8.14
N LEU A 93 29.90 12.03 9.23
CA LEU A 93 29.46 11.21 10.36
C LEU A 93 28.28 10.29 10.01
N ASN A 94 27.46 10.72 9.04
CA ASN A 94 26.29 9.98 8.53
C ASN A 94 25.34 9.47 9.63
N LEU A 95 25.23 10.21 10.75
CA LEU A 95 24.55 9.75 11.96
C LEU A 95 23.08 9.38 11.72
N ARG A 96 22.42 10.09 10.79
CA ARG A 96 21.05 9.78 10.35
C ARG A 96 20.96 8.33 9.90
N ASN A 97 21.78 7.92 8.94
CA ASN A 97 21.69 6.58 8.37
C ASN A 97 22.22 5.51 9.34
N VAL A 98 23.30 5.79 10.07
CA VAL A 98 23.83 4.87 11.09
C VAL A 98 22.77 4.52 12.14
N LEU A 99 21.98 5.50 12.60
CA LEU A 99 20.91 5.30 13.58
C LEU A 99 19.67 4.63 12.96
N TRP A 100 19.15 5.18 11.85
CA TRP A 100 17.92 4.67 11.22
C TRP A 100 18.04 3.24 10.68
N HIS A 101 19.27 2.76 10.47
CA HIS A 101 19.57 1.39 10.04
C HIS A 101 20.11 0.51 11.18
N GLY A 102 20.16 1.00 12.42
CA GLY A 102 20.49 0.18 13.59
C GLY A 102 21.94 -0.31 13.61
N PHE A 103 22.89 0.51 13.15
CA PHE A 103 24.32 0.21 13.21
C PHE A 103 24.99 0.68 14.51
N ALA A 104 24.34 1.56 15.27
CA ALA A 104 24.90 2.08 16.52
C ALA A 104 24.02 1.73 17.71
N SER A 105 24.66 1.21 18.76
CA SER A 105 24.06 0.94 20.06
C SER A 105 23.89 2.24 20.87
N PRO A 106 23.03 2.25 21.91
CA PRO A 106 22.74 3.47 22.67
C PRO A 106 24.00 4.14 23.22
N GLN A 107 24.96 3.35 23.71
CA GLN A 107 26.18 3.87 24.35
C GLN A 107 27.21 4.42 23.36
N GLU A 108 27.08 4.09 22.07
CA GLU A 108 27.99 4.55 21.01
C GLU A 108 27.64 5.95 20.47
N ILE A 109 26.56 6.56 20.98
CA ILE A 109 26.06 7.85 20.52
C ILE A 109 26.30 8.95 21.56
N PRO A 110 27.38 9.72 21.43
CA PRO A 110 27.63 10.86 22.30
C PRO A 110 26.52 11.92 22.26
N ALA A 111 26.04 12.36 23.43
CA ALA A 111 25.05 13.42 23.58
C ALA A 111 25.45 14.74 22.89
N LYS A 112 26.75 15.02 22.77
CA LYS A 112 27.29 16.20 22.06
C LYS A 112 26.84 16.29 20.59
N TYR A 113 26.60 15.16 19.92
CA TYR A 113 26.11 15.19 18.54
C TYR A 113 24.65 15.66 18.47
N CYS A 114 23.83 15.22 19.42
CA CYS A 114 22.44 15.67 19.56
C CYS A 114 22.37 17.16 19.92
N ALA A 115 23.19 17.60 20.88
CA ALA A 115 23.31 19.01 21.24
C ALA A 115 23.76 19.88 20.04
N MET A 116 24.78 19.45 19.30
CA MET A 116 25.26 20.15 18.12
C MET A 116 24.18 20.28 17.04
N LEU A 117 23.42 19.21 16.76
CA LEU A 117 22.34 19.26 15.78
C LEU A 117 21.21 20.21 16.22
N LEU A 118 20.89 20.23 17.52
CA LEU A 118 19.90 21.14 18.08
C LEU A 118 20.34 22.61 17.94
N PHE A 119 21.62 22.92 18.21
CA PHE A 119 22.19 24.25 17.99
C PHE A 119 22.20 24.65 16.51
N LEU A 120 22.65 23.76 15.63
CA LEU A 120 22.66 24.00 14.18
C LEU A 120 21.24 24.31 13.68
N THR A 121 20.24 23.54 14.12
CA THR A 121 18.88 23.75 13.65
C THR A 121 18.27 25.06 14.17
N ALA A 122 18.59 25.45 15.42
CA ALA A 122 18.21 26.76 15.93
C ALA A 122 18.85 27.90 15.13
N GLY A 123 20.13 27.77 14.79
CA GLY A 123 20.85 28.73 13.93
C GLY A 123 20.24 28.85 12.53
N LEU A 124 19.90 27.72 11.90
CA LEU A 124 19.19 27.70 10.62
C LEU A 124 17.85 28.44 10.71
N GLY A 125 17.11 28.29 11.81
CA GLY A 125 15.87 29.03 12.03
C GLY A 125 16.03 30.55 12.05
N GLN A 126 17.12 31.05 12.65
CA GLN A 126 17.43 32.48 12.68
C GLN A 126 17.82 33.01 11.30
N LEU A 127 18.61 32.24 10.54
CA LEU A 127 18.98 32.57 9.17
C LEU A 127 17.75 32.62 8.25
N LEU A 128 16.86 31.62 8.36
CA LEU A 128 15.61 31.60 7.60
C LEU A 128 14.75 32.81 7.93
N GLN A 129 14.56 33.12 9.22
CA GLN A 129 13.76 34.27 9.64
C GLN A 129 14.30 35.57 9.01
N THR A 130 15.62 35.75 9.03
CA THR A 130 16.28 36.90 8.42
C THR A 130 16.02 36.95 6.91
N TYR A 131 16.13 35.80 6.22
CA TYR A 131 15.89 35.70 4.79
C TYR A 131 14.44 36.02 4.41
N LEU A 132 13.46 35.47 5.15
CA LEU A 132 12.04 35.72 4.91
C LEU A 132 11.66 37.19 5.16
N LEU A 133 12.23 37.82 6.19
CA LEU A 133 12.03 39.26 6.43
C LEU A 133 12.56 40.13 5.29
N LYS A 134 13.72 39.77 4.72
CA LYS A 134 14.34 40.51 3.60
C LYS A 134 13.58 40.32 2.29
N THR A 135 13.21 39.07 1.98
CA THR A 135 12.59 38.70 0.69
C THR A 135 11.08 38.85 0.65
N LYS A 136 10.43 38.92 1.82
CA LYS A 136 8.97 38.89 2.00
C LYS A 136 8.31 37.63 1.44
N TYR A 137 9.07 36.54 1.30
CA TYR A 137 8.49 35.25 0.96
C TYR A 137 7.68 34.66 2.12
N ILE A 138 6.72 33.80 1.78
CA ILE A 138 5.89 33.08 2.73
C ILE A 138 6.34 31.61 2.71
N LEU A 139 6.77 31.10 3.86
CA LEU A 139 7.08 29.68 4.00
C LEU A 139 5.79 28.87 4.03
N VAL A 140 5.61 28.01 3.03
CA VAL A 140 4.48 27.06 2.96
C VAL A 140 4.97 25.67 3.35
N HIS A 141 4.33 25.09 4.34
CA HIS A 141 4.66 23.77 4.82
C HIS A 141 3.95 22.68 4.03
N ARG A 142 4.70 21.65 3.61
CA ARG A 142 4.10 20.47 2.96
C ARG A 142 3.12 19.77 3.92
N PRO A 143 1.98 19.26 3.42
CA PRO A 143 1.02 18.50 4.22
C PRO A 143 1.64 17.18 4.70
N TYR A 144 1.27 16.75 5.92
CA TYR A 144 1.71 15.45 6.43
C TYR A 144 1.00 14.32 5.69
N VAL A 145 1.68 13.18 5.58
CA VAL A 145 1.08 11.94 5.10
C VAL A 145 0.08 11.45 6.14
N THR A 146 -1.11 11.12 5.68
CA THR A 146 -2.16 10.48 6.49
C THR A 146 -2.32 9.04 6.04
N PHE A 147 -2.35 8.12 7.00
CA PHE A 147 -2.65 6.73 6.72
C PHE A 147 -4.15 6.57 6.48
N ILE A 148 -4.51 6.09 5.30
CA ILE A 148 -5.90 5.80 4.89
C ILE A 148 -6.14 4.30 5.08
N SER A 149 -7.38 3.91 5.35
CA SER A 149 -7.79 2.52 5.47
C SER A 149 -7.06 1.72 6.57
N LEU A 150 -6.94 2.29 7.77
CA LEU A 150 -6.34 1.61 8.94
C LEU A 150 -6.99 0.26 9.26
N GLU A 151 -8.26 0.09 8.91
CA GLU A 151 -9.00 -1.18 9.01
C GLU A 151 -8.36 -2.32 8.21
N GLU A 152 -7.70 -2.01 7.09
CA GLU A 152 -7.00 -2.98 6.25
C GLU A 152 -5.65 -3.43 6.82
N LEU A 153 -5.13 -2.70 7.82
CA LEU A 153 -3.83 -2.96 8.43
C LEU A 153 -3.93 -3.94 9.60
N VAL A 154 -5.13 -4.33 10.04
CA VAL A 154 -5.32 -5.19 11.21
C VAL A 154 -5.01 -6.66 10.85
N ALA A 155 -3.77 -7.07 11.08
CA ALA A 155 -3.31 -8.45 10.91
C ALA A 155 -3.20 -9.21 12.25
N PHE A 156 -2.77 -8.48 13.28
CA PHE A 156 -2.55 -8.98 14.64
C PHE A 156 -3.63 -8.44 15.59
N PRO A 157 -3.97 -9.21 16.65
CA PRO A 157 -4.84 -8.74 17.71
C PRO A 157 -4.19 -7.57 18.47
N ASP A 158 -5.03 -6.86 19.23
CA ASP A 158 -4.59 -5.77 20.08
C ASP A 158 -3.70 -6.27 21.23
N LEU A 159 -2.55 -5.61 21.41
CA LEU A 159 -1.59 -5.93 22.45
C LEU A 159 -2.04 -5.33 23.79
N ASN A 160 -2.09 -6.18 24.81
CA ASN A 160 -2.39 -5.78 26.19
C ASN A 160 -1.10 -5.67 27.03
N HIS A 161 -1.22 -5.19 28.26
CA HIS A 161 -0.09 -5.01 29.16
C HIS A 161 0.67 -6.32 29.43
N GLU A 162 -0.04 -7.43 29.58
CA GLU A 162 0.54 -8.77 29.83
C GLU A 162 1.41 -9.22 28.65
N THR A 163 0.93 -9.02 27.41
CA THR A 163 1.70 -9.32 26.18
C THR A 163 3.01 -8.53 26.16
N LEU A 164 2.98 -7.26 26.56
CA LEU A 164 4.16 -6.41 26.57
C LEU A 164 5.15 -6.80 27.67
N CYS A 165 4.69 -7.31 28.83
CA CYS A 165 5.59 -7.85 29.86
C CYS A 165 6.31 -9.11 29.35
N VAL A 166 5.58 -10.04 28.71
CA VAL A 166 6.18 -11.24 28.11
C VAL A 166 7.18 -10.85 27.01
N ALA A 167 6.87 -9.81 26.22
CA ALA A 167 7.79 -9.28 25.23
C ALA A 167 9.09 -8.71 25.84
N GLU A 168 9.02 -8.04 27.00
CA GLU A 168 10.21 -7.55 27.71
C GLU A 168 11.12 -8.69 28.17
N GLU A 169 10.55 -9.80 28.65
CA GLU A 169 11.30 -11.01 29.01
C GLU A 169 11.95 -11.65 27.78
N LEU A 170 11.20 -11.80 26.69
CA LEU A 170 11.68 -12.33 25.41
C LEU A 170 12.88 -11.57 24.86
N VAL A 171 12.84 -10.23 24.93
CA VAL A 171 13.94 -9.37 24.49
C VAL A 171 15.25 -9.69 25.22
N GLN A 172 15.20 -10.12 26.49
CA GLN A 172 16.41 -10.44 27.26
C GLN A 172 17.07 -11.75 26.84
N VAL A 173 16.27 -12.70 26.36
CA VAL A 173 16.72 -14.08 26.09
C VAL A 173 16.86 -14.39 24.60
N SER A 174 16.30 -13.57 23.72
CA SER A 174 16.28 -13.84 22.28
C SER A 174 17.63 -13.58 21.61
N ASN A 175 18.11 -14.56 20.84
CA ASN A 175 19.28 -14.42 19.97
C ASN A 175 19.04 -13.53 18.74
N PHE A 176 17.79 -13.16 18.46
CA PHE A 176 17.46 -12.15 17.46
C PHE A 176 17.91 -10.74 17.90
N VAL A 177 18.16 -10.54 19.19
CA VAL A 177 18.53 -9.25 19.78
C VAL A 177 20.00 -9.22 20.18
N PHE A 178 20.74 -8.23 19.67
CA PHE A 178 22.08 -7.95 20.18
C PHE A 178 22.01 -7.44 21.62
N LYS A 179 22.86 -7.96 22.51
CA LYS A 179 22.91 -7.53 23.93
C LYS A 179 23.08 -6.02 24.10
N SER A 180 23.89 -5.39 23.24
CA SER A 180 24.09 -3.93 23.24
C SER A 180 22.85 -3.15 22.80
N MET A 181 21.93 -3.78 22.06
CA MET A 181 20.70 -3.18 21.53
C MET A 181 19.47 -3.38 22.42
N VAL A 182 19.52 -4.28 23.41
CA VAL A 182 18.43 -4.52 24.38
C VAL A 182 17.81 -3.22 24.94
N PRO A 183 18.58 -2.17 25.31
CA PRO A 183 17.96 -0.96 25.83
C PRO A 183 17.02 -0.27 24.84
N PHE A 184 17.27 -0.34 23.53
CA PHE A 184 16.37 0.21 22.52
C PHE A 184 15.04 -0.55 22.45
N TRP A 185 15.08 -1.87 22.51
CA TRP A 185 13.88 -2.70 22.55
C TRP A 185 13.00 -2.39 23.76
N ILE A 186 13.59 -2.33 24.95
CA ILE A 186 12.86 -2.00 26.18
C ILE A 186 12.30 -0.57 26.13
N ALA A 187 13.06 0.38 25.60
CA ALA A 187 12.60 1.74 25.41
C ALA A 187 11.42 1.81 24.41
N ALA A 188 11.42 1.01 23.35
CA ALA A 188 10.33 0.92 22.39
C ALA A 188 9.04 0.37 23.02
N LEU A 189 9.14 -0.73 23.78
CA LEU A 189 8.00 -1.31 24.50
C LEU A 189 7.46 -0.35 25.58
N THR A 190 8.35 0.34 26.29
CA THR A 190 7.98 1.39 27.26
C THR A 190 7.25 2.55 26.58
N ALA A 191 7.74 3.00 25.43
CA ALA A 191 7.08 4.06 24.65
C ALA A 191 5.67 3.64 24.22
N PHE A 192 5.48 2.38 23.82
CA PHE A 192 4.16 1.84 23.50
C PHE A 192 3.21 1.87 24.72
N LYS A 193 3.68 1.40 25.88
CA LYS A 193 2.91 1.45 27.15
C LYS A 193 2.50 2.88 27.54
N GLN A 194 3.35 3.86 27.21
CA GLN A 194 3.11 5.29 27.44
C GLN A 194 2.30 5.99 26.34
N SER A 195 1.74 5.24 25.38
CA SER A 195 1.01 5.78 24.22
C SER A 195 1.85 6.70 23.31
N ARG A 196 3.18 6.60 23.38
CA ARG A 196 4.12 7.28 22.47
C ARG A 196 4.41 6.38 21.27
N TYR A 197 3.37 6.16 20.45
CA TYR A 197 3.40 5.18 19.36
C TYR A 197 4.44 5.47 18.28
N ALA A 198 4.63 6.74 17.91
CA ALA A 198 5.69 7.11 16.98
C ALA A 198 7.07 6.77 17.53
N ASP A 199 7.36 7.17 18.78
CA ASP A 199 8.65 6.91 19.42
C ASP A 199 8.93 5.39 19.53
N CYS A 200 7.89 4.60 19.83
CA CYS A 200 7.97 3.14 19.82
C CYS A 200 8.45 2.61 18.46
N VAL A 201 7.78 3.00 17.37
CA VAL A 201 8.10 2.50 16.02
C VAL A 201 9.45 3.02 15.52
N ILE A 202 9.80 4.27 15.82
CA ILE A 202 11.11 4.86 15.49
C ILE A 202 12.25 4.09 16.17
N LEU A 203 12.07 3.70 17.44
CA LEU A 203 13.05 2.91 18.16
C LEU A 203 13.12 1.47 17.65
N LEU A 204 11.97 0.87 17.30
CA LEU A 204 11.84 -0.55 17.00
C LEU A 204 12.26 -0.92 15.57
N LEU A 205 11.96 -0.10 14.56
CA LEU A 205 12.28 -0.39 13.16
C LEU A 205 13.78 -0.64 12.91
N PRO A 206 14.72 0.18 13.43
CA PRO A 206 16.14 -0.10 13.30
C PRO A 206 16.56 -1.41 13.96
N GLN A 207 15.88 -1.82 15.04
CA GLN A 207 16.20 -3.08 15.73
C GLN A 207 15.71 -4.30 14.96
N LEU A 208 14.54 -4.19 14.32
CA LEU A 208 14.06 -5.20 13.38
C LEU A 208 15.03 -5.35 12.21
N GLU A 209 15.55 -4.25 11.67
CA GLU A 209 16.57 -4.28 10.62
C GLU A 209 17.84 -4.97 11.09
N ALA A 210 18.33 -4.64 12.29
CA ALA A 210 19.52 -5.26 12.86
C ALA A 210 19.36 -6.78 13.10
N GLY A 211 18.22 -7.22 13.67
CA GLY A 211 17.95 -8.64 13.88
C GLY A 211 17.79 -9.42 12.57
N LEU A 212 17.12 -8.82 11.57
CA LEU A 212 17.03 -9.42 10.23
C LEU A 212 18.40 -9.48 9.54
N ARG A 213 19.28 -8.51 9.80
CA ARG A 213 20.66 -8.50 9.28
C ARG A 213 21.50 -9.63 9.88
N LEU A 214 21.28 -9.96 11.15
CA LEU A 214 21.88 -11.14 11.77
C LEU A 214 21.46 -12.42 11.05
N LEU A 215 20.17 -12.58 10.77
CA LEU A 215 19.67 -13.73 10.02
C LEU A 215 20.19 -13.75 8.58
N PHE A 216 20.18 -12.60 7.91
CA PHE A 216 20.67 -12.45 6.53
C PHE A 216 22.13 -12.88 6.40
N THR A 217 22.99 -12.36 7.28
CA THR A 217 24.43 -12.63 7.22
C THR A 217 24.77 -14.06 7.60
N THR A 218 24.03 -14.64 8.54
CA THR A 218 24.17 -16.05 8.93
C THR A 218 23.73 -16.99 7.79
N THR A 219 22.55 -16.76 7.22
CA THR A 219 21.95 -17.63 6.19
C THR A 219 22.67 -17.55 4.85
N ASN A 220 23.15 -16.36 4.47
CA ASN A 220 23.94 -16.16 3.24
C ASN A 220 25.46 -16.28 3.47
N LYS A 221 25.91 -16.67 4.68
CA LYS A 221 27.33 -16.90 5.03
C LYS A 221 28.24 -15.68 4.74
N CYS A 222 27.76 -14.48 5.05
CA CYS A 222 28.46 -13.22 4.83
C CYS A 222 28.62 -12.39 6.12
N PRO A 223 29.33 -12.89 7.14
CA PRO A 223 29.43 -12.25 8.47
C PRO A 223 30.03 -10.84 8.42
N ASN A 224 30.91 -10.57 7.46
CA ASN A 224 31.53 -9.26 7.24
C ASN A 224 30.52 -8.16 6.87
N ARG A 225 29.25 -8.49 6.64
CA ARG A 225 28.21 -7.55 6.25
C ARG A 225 27.29 -7.14 7.40
N LEU A 226 27.57 -7.62 8.62
CA LEU A 226 26.70 -7.48 9.79
C LEU A 226 26.73 -6.09 10.42
N LEU A 227 27.92 -5.50 10.60
CA LEU A 227 28.10 -4.19 11.22
C LEU A 227 28.92 -3.23 10.34
N THR A 228 29.03 -3.55 9.05
CA THR A 228 29.88 -2.80 8.12
C THR A 228 29.11 -1.63 7.53
N ALA A 229 29.43 -0.43 8.00
CA ALA A 229 28.94 0.83 7.48
C ALA A 229 30.08 1.57 6.74
N GLU A 230 30.64 0.94 5.71
CA GLU A 230 31.72 1.54 4.92
C GLU A 230 31.20 2.65 4.00
N PRO A 231 31.94 3.76 3.82
CA PRO A 231 31.53 4.85 2.94
C PRO A 231 31.53 4.46 1.45
N SER A 232 32.28 3.41 1.10
CA SER A 232 32.43 2.88 -0.27
C SER A 232 31.50 1.72 -0.61
N ALA A 233 30.71 1.23 0.35
CA ALA A 233 29.82 0.09 0.16
C ALA A 233 28.38 0.46 0.55
N LEU A 234 27.40 -0.19 -0.08
CA LEU A 234 26.01 -0.06 0.33
C LEU A 234 25.80 -0.73 1.68
N TYR A 235 24.98 -0.10 2.53
CA TYR A 235 24.60 -0.67 3.81
C TYR A 235 23.66 -1.86 3.59
N THR A 236 23.85 -2.92 4.39
CA THR A 236 22.92 -4.06 4.44
C THR A 236 21.63 -3.64 5.13
N THR A 237 20.68 -3.10 4.37
CA THR A 237 19.40 -2.54 4.88
C THR A 237 18.23 -3.45 4.52
N PHE A 238 17.00 -3.12 4.95
CA PHE A 238 15.79 -3.84 4.52
C PHE A 238 15.73 -4.02 3.00
N ASP A 239 16.05 -2.98 2.23
CA ASP A 239 15.98 -3.00 0.77
C ASP A 239 16.91 -4.05 0.14
N GLU A 240 18.02 -4.35 0.80
CA GLU A 240 18.95 -5.36 0.31
C GLU A 240 18.58 -6.75 0.83
N MET A 241 18.28 -6.87 2.12
CA MET A 241 17.96 -8.14 2.77
C MET A 241 16.72 -8.80 2.20
N LEU A 242 15.77 -8.02 1.68
CA LEU A 242 14.49 -8.51 1.16
C LEU A 242 14.49 -8.74 -0.36
N LYS A 243 15.63 -8.60 -1.05
CA LYS A 243 15.75 -8.93 -2.49
C LYS A 243 15.77 -10.44 -2.72
N LYS A 244 15.35 -10.86 -3.92
CA LYS A 244 15.42 -12.26 -4.37
C LYS A 244 16.85 -12.75 -4.57
N HIS A 245 17.70 -11.89 -5.13
CA HIS A 245 19.10 -12.21 -5.43
C HIS A 245 20.01 -11.19 -4.77
N LEU A 246 21.19 -11.65 -4.38
CA LEU A 246 22.30 -10.83 -3.92
C LEU A 246 22.97 -10.13 -5.11
N ASP A 247 23.89 -9.20 -4.83
CA ASP A 247 24.60 -8.43 -5.87
C ASP A 247 25.48 -9.30 -6.79
N ASN A 248 25.88 -10.49 -6.32
CA ASN A 248 26.59 -11.51 -7.10
C ASN A 248 25.66 -12.46 -7.86
N GLU A 249 24.37 -12.12 -7.97
CA GLU A 249 23.29 -12.91 -8.61
C GLU A 249 22.93 -14.22 -7.89
N GLU A 250 23.58 -14.56 -6.77
CA GLU A 250 23.21 -15.73 -5.97
C GLU A 250 21.83 -15.53 -5.33
N ILE A 251 21.11 -16.63 -5.13
CA ILE A 251 19.80 -16.61 -4.50
C ILE A 251 19.97 -16.23 -3.02
N ASN A 252 19.28 -15.17 -2.61
CA ASN A 252 19.22 -14.78 -1.20
C ASN A 252 18.46 -15.86 -0.42
N GLN A 253 19.08 -16.39 0.64
CA GLN A 253 18.52 -17.47 1.46
C GLN A 253 17.57 -16.97 2.56
N LEU A 254 17.62 -15.68 2.90
CA LEU A 254 16.79 -15.11 3.96
C LEU A 254 15.27 -15.31 3.72
N PRO A 255 14.72 -15.06 2.51
CA PRO A 255 13.30 -15.25 2.24
C PRO A 255 12.81 -16.67 2.52
N SER A 256 13.64 -17.69 2.28
CA SER A 256 13.31 -19.09 2.58
C SER A 256 13.21 -19.34 4.08
N VAL A 257 14.04 -18.66 4.89
CA VAL A 257 14.05 -18.78 6.35
C VAL A 257 12.90 -18.00 7.01
N LEU A 258 12.56 -16.84 6.45
CA LEU A 258 11.43 -16.03 6.91
C LEU A 258 10.07 -16.62 6.51
N GLU A 259 10.02 -17.36 5.40
CA GLU A 259 8.81 -17.82 4.71
C GLU A 259 7.96 -16.70 4.10
N GLU A 260 7.04 -17.10 3.23
CA GLU A 260 6.19 -16.18 2.45
C GLU A 260 5.37 -15.22 3.32
N PRO A 261 4.66 -15.65 4.39
CA PRO A 261 3.84 -14.74 5.20
C PRO A 261 4.65 -13.61 5.87
N THR A 262 5.81 -13.94 6.43
CA THR A 262 6.70 -12.95 7.06
C THR A 262 7.27 -11.98 6.03
N MET A 263 7.64 -12.49 4.85
CA MET A 263 8.10 -11.66 3.74
C MET A 263 7.00 -10.73 3.25
N GLU A 264 5.77 -11.23 3.06
CA GLU A 264 4.64 -10.40 2.63
C GLU A 264 4.33 -9.29 3.64
N PHE A 265 4.40 -9.55 4.95
CA PHE A 265 4.21 -8.52 5.98
C PHE A 265 5.26 -7.41 5.88
N LEU A 266 6.53 -7.79 5.74
CA LEU A 266 7.62 -6.82 5.58
C LEU A 266 7.45 -5.98 4.32
N TRP A 267 7.08 -6.61 3.20
CA TRP A 267 6.84 -5.92 1.93
C TRP A 267 5.64 -4.97 2.00
N ASP A 268 4.54 -5.37 2.62
CA ASP A 268 3.35 -4.53 2.83
C ASP A 268 3.70 -3.28 3.64
N PHE A 269 4.32 -3.45 4.81
CA PHE A 269 4.55 -2.32 5.73
C PHE A 269 5.71 -1.41 5.32
N LEU A 270 6.71 -1.94 4.61
CA LEU A 270 7.94 -1.21 4.32
C LEU A 270 8.07 -0.76 2.86
N ASN A 271 7.56 -1.52 1.88
CA ASN A 271 7.97 -1.34 0.49
C ASN A 271 6.83 -1.04 -0.50
N HIS A 272 5.71 -1.76 -0.44
CA HIS A 272 4.64 -1.62 -1.42
C HIS A 272 4.17 -0.17 -1.57
N GLN A 273 4.04 0.30 -2.81
CA GLN A 273 3.73 1.70 -3.12
C GLN A 273 2.38 2.17 -2.55
N GLU A 274 1.38 1.28 -2.54
CA GLU A 274 0.06 1.52 -1.94
C GLU A 274 0.02 1.15 -0.45
N GLY A 275 1.11 0.58 0.08
CA GLY A 275 1.31 0.24 1.48
C GLY A 275 1.68 1.44 2.34
N PRO A 276 1.69 1.28 3.66
CA PRO A 276 1.97 2.38 4.58
C PRO A 276 3.43 2.86 4.56
N ARG A 277 4.39 2.10 4.01
CA ARG A 277 5.82 2.48 3.88
C ARG A 277 6.36 3.23 5.11
N ILE A 278 6.09 2.66 6.29
CA ILE A 278 6.18 3.38 7.57
C ILE A 278 7.59 3.91 7.85
N ARG A 279 8.62 3.15 7.46
CA ARG A 279 10.02 3.50 7.67
C ARG A 279 10.40 4.73 6.87
N ASP A 280 10.00 4.79 5.60
CA ASP A 280 10.33 5.90 4.72
C ASP A 280 9.66 7.17 5.24
N HIS A 281 8.35 7.14 5.46
CA HIS A 281 7.61 8.31 5.91
C HIS A 281 8.04 8.80 7.29
N LEU A 282 8.41 7.92 8.24
CA LEU A 282 8.95 8.33 9.54
C LEU A 282 10.35 8.94 9.41
N SER A 283 11.24 8.30 8.66
CA SER A 283 12.65 8.73 8.53
C SER A 283 12.87 9.97 7.67
N HIS A 284 11.86 10.38 6.89
CA HIS A 284 11.81 11.66 6.17
C HIS A 284 10.92 12.71 6.86
N GLY A 285 10.44 12.42 8.08
CA GLY A 285 9.64 13.36 8.89
C GLY A 285 8.26 13.67 8.32
N GLU A 286 7.74 12.83 7.42
CA GLU A 286 6.50 13.08 6.66
C GLU A 286 5.22 12.82 7.45
N ILE A 287 5.34 12.27 8.65
CA ILE A 287 4.23 11.96 9.54
C ILE A 287 4.25 12.87 10.76
N ASN A 288 3.06 13.26 11.21
CA ASN A 288 2.92 13.91 12.50
C ASN A 288 3.10 12.89 13.64
N LEU A 289 4.21 12.97 14.36
CA LEU A 289 4.56 12.04 15.43
C LEU A 289 3.53 12.01 16.57
N LYS A 290 2.83 13.13 16.82
CA LYS A 290 1.82 13.21 17.89
C LYS A 290 0.52 12.47 17.57
N THR A 291 0.21 12.31 16.28
CA THR A 291 -1.02 11.68 15.80
C THR A 291 -0.71 10.37 15.07
N PHE A 292 0.42 9.75 15.40
CA PHE A 292 0.78 8.46 14.82
C PHE A 292 -0.21 7.38 15.29
N PRO A 293 -0.83 6.61 14.36
CA PRO A 293 -1.88 5.66 14.71
C PRO A 293 -1.39 4.55 15.66
N ARG A 294 -2.18 4.26 16.69
CA ARG A 294 -1.94 3.13 17.61
C ARG A 294 -1.94 1.82 16.85
N GLU A 295 -2.86 1.68 15.90
CA GLU A 295 -3.09 0.49 15.10
C GLU A 295 -1.81 0.07 14.38
N LEU A 296 -1.11 1.02 13.73
CA LEU A 296 0.16 0.75 13.06
C LEU A 296 1.26 0.30 14.03
N ALA A 297 1.40 0.99 15.17
CA ALA A 297 2.38 0.60 16.18
C ALA A 297 2.07 -0.80 16.73
N ASN A 298 0.79 -1.13 16.92
CA ASN A 298 0.35 -2.44 17.39
C ASN A 298 0.81 -3.56 16.43
N GLN A 299 0.60 -3.38 15.12
CA GLN A 299 1.02 -4.37 14.13
C GLN A 299 2.53 -4.58 14.11
N ILE A 300 3.33 -3.51 14.20
CA ILE A 300 4.79 -3.62 14.19
C ILE A 300 5.33 -4.24 15.47
N VAL A 301 4.80 -3.89 16.63
CA VAL A 301 5.19 -4.51 17.91
C VAL A 301 4.80 -5.98 17.91
N ALA A 302 3.59 -6.32 17.46
CA ALA A 302 3.11 -7.71 17.41
C ALA A 302 3.99 -8.57 16.49
N PHE A 303 4.29 -8.06 15.30
CA PHE A 303 5.20 -8.72 14.36
C PHE A 303 6.61 -8.86 14.92
N ALA A 304 7.13 -7.84 15.62
CA ALA A 304 8.43 -7.90 16.26
C ALA A 304 8.48 -9.01 17.34
N ILE A 305 7.43 -9.14 18.15
CA ILE A 305 7.30 -10.23 19.14
C ILE A 305 7.31 -11.59 18.43
N THR A 306 6.59 -11.75 17.32
CA THR A 306 6.62 -12.97 16.51
C THR A 306 8.05 -13.32 16.08
N LEU A 307 8.82 -12.35 15.57
CA LEU A 307 10.20 -12.60 15.14
C LEU A 307 11.11 -12.98 16.33
N LEU A 308 10.98 -12.29 17.46
CA LEU A 308 11.69 -12.64 18.70
C LEU A 308 11.42 -14.10 19.08
N CYS A 309 10.15 -14.52 19.12
CA CYS A 309 9.81 -15.90 19.45
C CYS A 309 10.31 -16.90 18.39
N ARG A 310 10.11 -16.60 17.10
CA ARG A 310 10.41 -17.51 15.99
C ARG A 310 11.89 -17.83 15.90
N PHE A 311 12.74 -16.81 16.05
CA PHE A 311 14.19 -16.90 15.86
C PHE A 311 14.98 -16.97 17.17
N SER A 312 14.33 -17.40 18.25
CA SER A 312 15.00 -17.79 19.49
C SER A 312 15.24 -19.29 19.57
N ASP A 313 16.24 -19.68 20.37
CA ASP A 313 16.68 -21.07 20.55
C ASP A 313 15.60 -21.97 21.16
N GLU A 314 15.83 -23.29 21.14
CA GLU A 314 14.90 -24.30 21.66
C GLU A 314 14.52 -24.11 23.14
N ASP A 315 15.39 -23.48 23.94
CA ASP A 315 15.09 -23.14 25.34
C ASP A 315 13.94 -22.13 25.51
N THR A 316 13.51 -21.48 24.41
CA THR A 316 12.38 -20.53 24.39
C THR A 316 11.05 -21.17 23.96
N VAL A 317 10.95 -22.50 23.85
CA VAL A 317 9.72 -23.22 23.50
C VAL A 317 8.54 -22.85 24.41
N ALA A 318 8.79 -22.59 25.70
CA ALA A 318 7.76 -22.15 26.65
C ALA A 318 7.05 -20.86 26.20
N PHE A 319 7.77 -19.94 25.54
CA PHE A 319 7.18 -18.71 25.01
C PHE A 319 6.37 -18.96 23.73
N LYS A 320 6.79 -19.89 22.88
CA LYS A 320 6.07 -20.23 21.63
C LYS A 320 4.67 -20.81 21.91
N GLU A 321 4.56 -21.61 22.98
CA GLU A 321 3.28 -22.17 23.44
C GLU A 321 2.53 -21.29 24.44
N HIS A 322 3.08 -20.13 24.81
CA HIS A 322 2.42 -19.21 25.72
C HIS A 322 1.08 -18.75 25.14
N VAL A 323 0.02 -18.81 25.95
CA VAL A 323 -1.38 -18.55 25.51
C VAL A 323 -1.55 -17.20 24.82
N ILE A 324 -0.74 -16.22 25.20
CA ILE A 324 -0.77 -14.85 24.68
C ILE A 324 0.02 -14.70 23.37
N ILE A 325 1.09 -15.47 23.20
CA ILE A 325 1.99 -15.39 22.04
C ILE A 325 1.46 -16.24 20.88
N LYS A 326 0.83 -17.38 21.18
CA LYS A 326 0.30 -18.31 20.18
C LYS A 326 -0.67 -17.68 19.17
N PRO A 327 -1.59 -16.78 19.55
CA PRO A 327 -2.40 -16.03 18.61
C PRO A 327 -1.56 -15.17 17.66
N LEU A 328 -0.51 -14.49 18.15
CA LEU A 328 0.38 -13.69 17.31
C LEU A 328 1.11 -14.58 16.30
N MET A 329 1.65 -15.72 16.74
CA MET A 329 2.31 -16.67 15.85
C MET A 329 1.38 -17.22 14.76
N THR A 330 0.12 -17.48 15.10
CA THR A 330 -0.90 -17.96 14.16
C THR A 330 -1.28 -16.88 13.14
N CYS A 331 -1.44 -15.63 13.58
CA CYS A 331 -1.67 -14.50 12.68
C CYS A 331 -0.50 -14.30 11.71
N ALA A 332 0.75 -14.37 12.21
CA ALA A 332 1.94 -14.20 11.39
C ALA A 332 2.08 -15.30 10.32
N SER A 333 1.81 -16.56 10.66
CA SER A 333 1.93 -17.68 9.69
C SER A 333 0.81 -17.71 8.66
N CYS A 334 -0.32 -17.08 8.94
CA CYS A 334 -1.45 -16.96 8.03
C CYS A 334 -1.50 -15.62 7.28
N TYR A 335 -0.52 -14.73 7.50
CA TYR A 335 -0.51 -13.41 6.90
C TYR A 335 -0.51 -13.51 5.37
N ARG A 336 -1.31 -12.64 4.75
CA ARG A 336 -1.33 -12.45 3.30
C ARG A 336 -1.23 -10.98 2.98
N SER A 337 -0.46 -10.64 1.96
CA SER A 337 -0.34 -9.26 1.48
C SER A 337 -1.71 -8.66 1.19
N GLN A 338 -1.96 -7.47 1.71
CA GLN A 338 -3.13 -6.63 1.49
C GLN A 338 -2.83 -5.51 0.48
N PHE A 339 -1.57 -5.09 0.40
CA PHE A 339 -1.15 -3.92 -0.38
C PHE A 339 -0.53 -4.26 -1.75
N HIS A 340 -0.24 -5.53 -2.02
CA HIS A 340 0.20 -5.97 -3.35
C HIS A 340 -0.89 -5.76 -4.42
N PRO A 341 -0.55 -5.42 -5.69
CA PRO A 341 -1.53 -5.21 -6.75
C PRO A 341 -2.49 -6.38 -7.01
N ILE A 342 -2.09 -7.63 -6.76
CA ILE A 342 -2.98 -8.80 -6.83
C ILE A 342 -4.08 -8.70 -5.78
N SER A 343 -3.71 -8.46 -4.52
CA SER A 343 -4.63 -8.34 -3.39
C SER A 343 -5.56 -7.13 -3.54
N ARG A 344 -5.00 -6.00 -4.01
CA ARG A 344 -5.78 -4.81 -4.38
C ARG A 344 -6.82 -5.11 -5.45
N LEU A 345 -6.46 -5.83 -6.50
CA LEU A 345 -7.40 -6.20 -7.55
C LEU A 345 -8.50 -7.14 -7.04
N LYS A 346 -8.16 -8.14 -6.22
CA LYS A 346 -9.17 -9.03 -5.61
C LYS A 346 -10.19 -8.23 -4.79
N LYS A 347 -9.73 -7.27 -3.97
CA LYS A 347 -10.61 -6.38 -3.21
C LYS A 347 -11.48 -5.51 -4.12
N GLN A 348 -10.90 -4.89 -5.15
CA GLN A 348 -11.62 -4.09 -6.15
C GLN A 348 -12.73 -4.90 -6.85
N VAL A 349 -12.47 -6.17 -7.18
CA VAL A 349 -13.49 -7.05 -7.78
C VAL A 349 -14.66 -7.27 -6.82
N LEU A 350 -14.39 -7.57 -5.55
CA LEU A 350 -15.44 -7.80 -4.56
C LEU A 350 -16.27 -6.53 -4.28
N GLU A 351 -15.62 -5.36 -4.20
CA GLU A 351 -16.32 -4.07 -4.06
C GLU A 351 -17.18 -3.73 -5.28
N CYS A 352 -16.66 -3.95 -6.49
CA CYS A 352 -17.42 -3.79 -7.72
C CYS A 352 -18.62 -4.75 -7.77
N MET A 353 -18.43 -6.00 -7.34
CA MET A 353 -19.52 -6.97 -7.29
C MET A 353 -20.62 -6.54 -6.32
N LYS A 354 -20.27 -6.07 -5.12
CA LYS A 354 -21.22 -5.53 -4.14
C LYS A 354 -22.03 -4.37 -4.73
N SER A 355 -21.38 -3.46 -5.44
CA SER A 355 -22.07 -2.33 -6.10
C SER A 355 -23.07 -2.81 -7.17
N ILE A 356 -22.67 -3.77 -8.02
CA ILE A 356 -23.56 -4.33 -9.07
C ILE A 356 -24.68 -5.20 -8.46
N HIS A 357 -24.47 -5.78 -7.28
CA HIS A 357 -25.48 -6.55 -6.56
C HIS A 357 -26.71 -5.71 -6.20
N LEU A 358 -26.55 -4.40 -5.99
CA LEU A 358 -27.65 -3.48 -5.64
C LEU A 358 -28.62 -3.21 -6.80
N TRP A 359 -28.23 -3.50 -8.05
CA TRP A 359 -29.00 -3.10 -9.23
C TRP A 359 -30.45 -3.64 -9.28
N PRO A 360 -30.74 -4.91 -8.92
CA PRO A 360 -32.12 -5.43 -8.88
C PRO A 360 -33.00 -4.75 -7.83
N GLU A 361 -32.40 -4.16 -6.78
CA GLU A 361 -33.10 -3.47 -5.69
C GLU A 361 -33.34 -1.99 -5.98
N LEU A 362 -32.81 -1.48 -7.11
CA LEU A 362 -32.96 -0.08 -7.48
C LEU A 362 -34.42 0.29 -7.75
N PRO A 363 -34.82 1.54 -7.45
CA PRO A 363 -36.20 1.95 -7.56
C PRO A 363 -36.67 1.95 -9.03
N THR A 364 -37.73 1.19 -9.31
CA THR A 364 -38.31 1.06 -10.65
C THR A 364 -39.71 1.67 -10.72
N VAL A 365 -40.13 2.05 -11.93
CA VAL A 365 -41.48 2.56 -12.19
C VAL A 365 -42.41 1.39 -12.48
N SER A 366 -43.65 1.41 -11.96
CA SER A 366 -44.63 0.35 -12.19
C SER A 366 -44.90 0.10 -13.69
N GLU A 367 -45.08 -1.17 -14.06
CA GLU A 367 -45.30 -1.60 -15.45
C GLU A 367 -46.49 -0.90 -16.12
N ALA A 368 -47.54 -0.58 -15.35
CA ALA A 368 -48.71 0.17 -15.83
C ALA A 368 -48.34 1.58 -16.36
N HIS A 369 -47.33 2.23 -15.79
CA HIS A 369 -46.84 3.54 -16.25
C HIS A 369 -45.84 3.43 -17.41
N VAL A 370 -45.18 2.28 -17.56
CA VAL A 370 -44.27 1.98 -18.68
C VAL A 370 -45.06 1.73 -19.97
N GLN A 371 -46.15 0.97 -19.89
CA GLN A 371 -47.04 0.65 -21.03
C GLN A 371 -47.78 1.88 -21.59
N ALA A 372 -47.95 2.94 -20.79
CA ALA A 372 -48.53 4.20 -21.23
C ALA A 372 -47.60 5.00 -22.19
N VAL A 373 -46.32 4.65 -22.27
CA VAL A 373 -45.33 5.27 -23.16
C VAL A 373 -45.17 4.41 -24.42
N LYS A 374 -45.76 4.84 -25.54
CA LYS A 374 -45.70 4.11 -26.83
C LYS A 374 -44.25 4.00 -27.35
N GLY A 375 -43.86 2.82 -27.86
CA GLY A 375 -42.64 2.64 -28.67
C GLY A 375 -41.52 1.77 -28.08
N LEU A 376 -41.81 0.93 -27.08
CA LEU A 376 -40.89 -0.10 -26.58
C LEU A 376 -41.30 -1.47 -27.15
N GLU A 377 -40.89 -1.77 -28.38
CA GLU A 377 -40.98 -3.13 -28.93
C GLU A 377 -39.87 -4.02 -28.33
N GLY A 378 -40.21 -5.28 -28.05
CA GLY A 378 -39.55 -6.10 -27.03
C GLY A 378 -38.37 -7.00 -27.47
N ASN A 379 -37.44 -7.15 -26.52
CA ASN A 379 -36.80 -8.37 -25.99
C ASN A 379 -36.07 -9.40 -26.88
N THR A 380 -36.02 -9.28 -28.22
CA THR A 380 -35.28 -10.24 -29.06
C THR A 380 -33.76 -10.10 -28.96
N GLU A 381 -33.23 -8.87 -28.90
CA GLU A 381 -31.77 -8.61 -28.85
C GLU A 381 -31.14 -8.92 -27.48
N THR A 382 -31.85 -8.61 -26.38
CA THR A 382 -31.45 -9.00 -25.02
C THR A 382 -31.31 -10.52 -24.87
N SER A 383 -32.19 -11.28 -25.52
CA SER A 383 -32.14 -12.75 -25.54
C SER A 383 -30.89 -13.26 -26.28
N SER A 384 -30.43 -12.56 -27.33
CA SER A 384 -29.19 -12.90 -28.04
C SER A 384 -27.94 -12.66 -27.19
N LEU A 385 -27.89 -11.56 -26.42
CA LEU A 385 -26.78 -11.29 -25.50
C LEU A 385 -26.69 -12.33 -24.38
N ILE A 386 -27.84 -12.74 -23.83
CA ILE A 386 -27.92 -13.79 -22.81
C ILE A 386 -27.34 -15.11 -23.32
N LEU A 387 -27.69 -15.52 -24.54
CA LEU A 387 -27.14 -16.74 -25.15
C LEU A 387 -25.62 -16.67 -25.31
N LYS A 388 -25.07 -15.53 -25.78
CA LYS A 388 -23.62 -15.36 -25.91
C LYS A 388 -22.90 -15.41 -24.56
N MET A 389 -23.49 -14.85 -23.51
CA MET A 389 -22.93 -14.95 -22.16
C MET A 389 -22.93 -16.41 -21.67
N ALA A 390 -24.02 -17.14 -21.88
CA ALA A 390 -24.11 -18.56 -21.53
C ALA A 390 -23.05 -19.40 -22.26
N GLU A 391 -22.80 -19.13 -23.54
CA GLU A 391 -21.72 -19.77 -24.32
C GLU A 391 -20.32 -19.45 -23.76
N ILE A 392 -20.05 -18.19 -23.40
CA ILE A 392 -18.76 -17.83 -22.80
C ILE A 392 -18.60 -18.53 -21.44
N LEU A 393 -19.66 -18.58 -20.64
CA LEU A 393 -19.65 -19.23 -19.32
C LEU A 393 -19.39 -20.73 -19.44
N SER A 394 -19.99 -21.42 -20.41
CA SER A 394 -19.73 -22.85 -20.62
C SER A 394 -18.28 -23.13 -21.03
N GLN A 395 -17.67 -22.26 -21.84
CA GLN A 395 -16.25 -22.33 -22.19
C GLN A 395 -15.32 -22.11 -20.99
N VAL A 396 -15.75 -21.29 -20.04
CA VAL A 396 -14.97 -20.94 -18.86
C VAL A 396 -15.15 -21.95 -17.73
N GLN A 397 -16.25 -22.71 -17.74
CA GLN A 397 -16.62 -23.66 -16.68
C GLN A 397 -15.54 -24.71 -16.38
N GLN A 398 -14.78 -25.13 -17.38
CA GLN A 398 -13.64 -26.05 -17.21
C GLN A 398 -12.52 -25.51 -16.28
N TYR A 399 -12.44 -24.19 -16.10
CA TYR A 399 -11.47 -23.53 -15.23
C TYR A 399 -12.03 -23.24 -13.82
N LEU A 400 -13.31 -23.54 -13.57
CA LEU A 400 -13.97 -23.33 -12.29
C LEU A 400 -13.84 -24.57 -11.38
N PRO A 401 -13.79 -24.39 -10.05
CA PRO A 401 -13.85 -25.51 -9.11
C PRO A 401 -15.15 -26.32 -9.28
N GLN A 402 -15.05 -27.66 -9.25
CA GLN A 402 -16.18 -28.57 -9.49
C GLN A 402 -17.35 -28.35 -8.51
N ASP A 403 -17.09 -27.94 -7.26
CA ASP A 403 -18.12 -27.70 -6.24
C ASP A 403 -19.01 -26.47 -6.47
N CYS A 404 -18.78 -25.70 -7.55
CA CYS A 404 -19.50 -24.45 -7.83
C CYS A 404 -20.37 -24.51 -9.09
N CYS A 405 -20.42 -25.66 -9.76
CA CYS A 405 -21.18 -25.85 -10.98
C CYS A 405 -22.58 -26.42 -10.65
N SER A 406 -23.57 -25.56 -10.38
CA SER A 406 -24.97 -25.98 -10.60
C SER A 406 -25.33 -25.74 -12.06
N PRO A 407 -25.99 -26.70 -12.74
CA PRO A 407 -26.47 -26.51 -14.11
C PRO A 407 -27.62 -25.49 -14.20
N ASP A 408 -28.22 -25.11 -13.06
CA ASP A 408 -29.31 -24.15 -13.00
C ASP A 408 -28.78 -22.71 -12.85
N ASP A 409 -28.76 -22.01 -13.98
CA ASP A 409 -28.61 -20.56 -14.19
C ASP A 409 -27.28 -19.90 -13.72
N PRO A 410 -26.21 -19.98 -14.55
CA PRO A 410 -24.91 -19.36 -14.26
C PRO A 410 -24.92 -17.81 -14.31
N ILE A 411 -26.08 -17.20 -14.58
CA ILE A 411 -26.30 -15.74 -14.59
C ILE A 411 -26.95 -15.28 -13.26
N ASN A 412 -27.26 -16.20 -12.35
CA ASN A 412 -27.82 -15.86 -11.04
C ASN A 412 -26.83 -15.04 -10.20
N SER A 413 -27.29 -13.86 -9.79
CA SER A 413 -26.51 -12.85 -9.07
C SER A 413 -25.79 -13.37 -7.83
N VAL A 414 -26.46 -14.26 -7.08
CA VAL A 414 -25.99 -14.83 -5.80
C VAL A 414 -24.97 -15.94 -6.01
N VAL A 415 -25.07 -16.69 -7.12
CA VAL A 415 -24.13 -17.77 -7.46
C VAL A 415 -22.81 -17.18 -7.91
N THR A 416 -22.84 -16.15 -8.78
CA THR A 416 -21.62 -15.47 -9.23
C THR A 416 -20.87 -14.81 -8.08
N GLU A 417 -21.57 -14.22 -7.10
CA GLU A 417 -20.94 -13.60 -5.94
C GLU A 417 -20.18 -14.61 -5.07
N ARG A 418 -20.84 -15.71 -4.71
CA ARG A 418 -20.20 -16.80 -3.93
C ARG A 418 -18.99 -17.37 -4.66
N LEU A 419 -19.09 -17.52 -5.98
CA LEU A 419 -17.98 -17.97 -6.81
C LEU A 419 -16.80 -16.98 -6.79
N LEU A 420 -17.07 -15.69 -6.97
CA LEU A 420 -16.03 -14.65 -6.92
C LEU A 420 -15.30 -14.63 -5.57
N VAL A 421 -16.04 -14.73 -4.45
CA VAL A 421 -15.46 -14.81 -3.11
C VAL A 421 -14.52 -16.02 -3.00
N LYS A 422 -15.01 -17.23 -3.33
CA LYS A 422 -14.19 -18.46 -3.28
C LYS A 422 -12.95 -18.40 -4.17
N LEU A 423 -13.08 -17.78 -5.34
CA LEU A 423 -11.97 -17.60 -6.27
C LEU A 423 -10.95 -16.58 -5.75
N CYS A 424 -11.40 -15.43 -5.21
CA CYS A 424 -10.54 -14.42 -4.62
C CYS A 424 -9.76 -14.95 -3.40
N ASP A 425 -10.31 -15.91 -2.64
CA ASP A 425 -9.64 -16.54 -1.50
C ASP A 425 -8.46 -17.45 -1.88
N LYS A 426 -8.38 -17.89 -3.15
CA LYS A 426 -7.28 -18.73 -3.62
C LYS A 426 -5.94 -18.01 -3.47
N HIS A 427 -4.96 -18.70 -2.91
CA HIS A 427 -3.61 -18.18 -2.76
C HIS A 427 -2.96 -17.94 -4.13
N VAL A 428 -2.34 -16.77 -4.31
CA VAL A 428 -1.56 -16.42 -5.50
C VAL A 428 -0.29 -15.77 -5.00
N CYS A 429 0.86 -16.38 -5.31
CA CYS A 429 2.16 -15.88 -4.86
C CYS A 429 2.36 -14.43 -5.31
N THR A 430 2.67 -13.55 -4.37
CA THR A 430 2.90 -12.12 -4.63
C THR A 430 4.39 -11.75 -4.66
N LEU A 431 5.21 -12.52 -3.96
CA LEU A 431 6.64 -12.23 -3.81
C LEU A 431 7.38 -12.27 -5.13
N TYR A 432 8.19 -11.22 -5.35
CA TYR A 432 9.03 -11.08 -6.54
C TYR A 432 8.26 -11.20 -7.86
N SER A 433 7.01 -10.69 -7.88
CA SER A 433 6.14 -10.72 -9.05
C SER A 433 6.86 -10.15 -10.29
N PRO A 434 6.98 -10.94 -11.37
CA PRO A 434 7.73 -10.53 -12.53
C PRO A 434 7.00 -9.45 -13.33
N ARG A 435 7.74 -8.67 -14.12
CA ARG A 435 7.21 -7.53 -14.89
C ARG A 435 5.97 -7.89 -15.74
N PRO A 436 5.91 -9.02 -16.48
CA PRO A 436 4.72 -9.37 -17.27
C PRO A 436 3.44 -9.50 -16.42
N VAL A 437 3.56 -9.96 -15.17
CA VAL A 437 2.45 -10.08 -14.22
C VAL A 437 1.98 -8.69 -13.80
N LEU A 438 2.91 -7.80 -13.43
CA LEU A 438 2.57 -6.43 -13.05
C LEU A 438 1.90 -5.64 -14.19
N GLU A 439 2.37 -5.80 -15.43
CA GLU A 439 1.77 -5.16 -16.61
C GLU A 439 0.32 -5.63 -16.85
N VAL A 440 0.05 -6.93 -16.69
CA VAL A 440 -1.32 -7.48 -16.79
C VAL A 440 -2.21 -6.94 -15.68
N LEU A 441 -1.71 -6.92 -14.43
CA LEU A 441 -2.46 -6.41 -13.28
C LEU A 441 -2.84 -4.94 -13.44
N VAL A 442 -1.97 -4.10 -14.00
CA VAL A 442 -2.29 -2.69 -14.28
C VAL A 442 -3.49 -2.58 -15.21
N VAL A 443 -3.57 -3.39 -16.26
CA VAL A 443 -4.70 -3.36 -17.19
C VAL A 443 -5.97 -3.89 -16.52
N LEU A 444 -5.89 -5.03 -15.82
CA LEU A 444 -7.04 -5.63 -15.13
C LEU A 444 -7.64 -4.71 -14.05
N ARG A 445 -6.78 -4.03 -13.26
CA ARG A 445 -7.22 -3.03 -12.28
C ARG A 445 -7.97 -1.87 -12.93
N LYS A 446 -7.44 -1.36 -14.06
CA LYS A 446 -8.15 -0.31 -14.81
C LYS A 446 -9.51 -0.78 -15.31
N ILE A 447 -9.62 -2.01 -15.84
CA ILE A 447 -10.91 -2.57 -16.27
C ILE A 447 -11.89 -2.60 -15.08
N CYS A 448 -11.46 -3.13 -13.92
CA CYS A 448 -12.29 -3.23 -12.72
C CYS A 448 -12.76 -1.86 -12.21
N ILE A 449 -11.87 -0.86 -12.22
CA ILE A 449 -12.20 0.53 -11.85
C ILE A 449 -13.28 1.10 -12.77
N GLN A 450 -13.15 0.90 -14.09
CA GLN A 450 -14.17 1.37 -15.03
C GLN A 450 -15.51 0.63 -14.83
N CYS A 451 -15.50 -0.68 -14.57
CA CYS A 451 -16.72 -1.43 -14.23
C CYS A 451 -17.41 -0.87 -12.98
N HIS A 452 -16.64 -0.55 -11.94
CA HIS A 452 -17.18 0.05 -10.71
C HIS A 452 -17.78 1.42 -10.98
N HIS A 453 -17.10 2.26 -11.75
CA HIS A 453 -17.58 3.59 -12.11
C HIS A 453 -18.89 3.54 -12.94
N VAL A 454 -19.03 2.58 -13.87
CA VAL A 454 -20.31 2.33 -14.55
C VAL A 454 -21.42 2.02 -13.53
N SER A 455 -21.13 1.19 -12.52
CA SER A 455 -22.08 0.85 -11.46
C SER A 455 -22.51 2.07 -10.65
N GLU A 456 -21.57 2.91 -10.22
CA GLU A 456 -21.88 4.15 -9.50
C GLU A 456 -22.72 5.11 -10.34
N GLN A 457 -22.39 5.28 -11.63
CA GLN A 457 -23.15 6.12 -12.54
C GLN A 457 -24.58 5.61 -12.76
N VAL A 458 -24.76 4.30 -12.91
CA VAL A 458 -26.07 3.66 -13.08
C VAL A 458 -26.92 3.86 -11.83
N ILE A 459 -26.38 3.57 -10.64
CA ILE A 459 -27.08 3.74 -9.36
C ILE A 459 -27.52 5.21 -9.19
N ALA A 460 -26.57 6.16 -9.30
CA ALA A 460 -26.86 7.58 -9.14
C ALA A 460 -27.88 8.09 -10.17
N SER A 461 -27.77 7.65 -11.43
CA SER A 461 -28.68 8.03 -12.50
C SER A 461 -30.08 7.50 -12.27
N ILE A 462 -30.24 6.24 -11.86
CA ILE A 462 -31.55 5.65 -11.60
C ILE A 462 -32.23 6.35 -10.42
N GLU A 463 -31.53 6.53 -9.30
CA GLU A 463 -32.09 7.21 -8.14
C GLU A 463 -32.56 8.64 -8.45
N LEU A 464 -31.73 9.40 -9.18
CA LEU A 464 -32.05 10.77 -9.57
C LEU A 464 -33.26 10.79 -10.52
N ARG A 465 -33.26 9.95 -11.55
CA ARG A 465 -34.34 9.90 -12.54
C ARG A 465 -35.64 9.39 -11.94
N TYR A 466 -35.59 8.42 -11.04
CA TYR A 466 -36.75 7.96 -10.29
C TYR A 466 -37.37 9.09 -9.45
N LYS A 467 -36.57 9.82 -8.67
CA LYS A 467 -37.03 10.98 -7.89
C LYS A 467 -37.69 12.05 -8.78
N GLN A 468 -37.09 12.34 -9.95
CA GLN A 468 -37.64 13.29 -10.92
C GLN A 468 -38.94 12.77 -11.57
N TRP A 469 -39.03 11.46 -11.83
CA TRP A 469 -40.25 10.82 -12.35
C TRP A 469 -41.41 10.97 -11.36
N MET A 470 -41.18 10.64 -10.09
CA MET A 470 -42.19 10.73 -9.03
C MET A 470 -42.66 12.17 -8.80
N LYS A 471 -41.74 13.15 -8.89
CA LYS A 471 -42.07 14.59 -8.82
C LYS A 471 -42.71 15.14 -10.10
N LYS A 472 -42.92 14.31 -11.13
CA LYS A 472 -43.45 14.69 -12.45
C LYS A 472 -42.62 15.77 -13.17
N THR A 473 -41.34 15.93 -12.83
CA THR A 473 -40.45 16.96 -13.40
C THR A 473 -39.71 16.50 -14.66
N LEU A 474 -39.76 15.21 -15.00
CA LEU A 474 -39.17 14.69 -16.24
C LEU A 474 -39.99 15.07 -17.48
N ARG A 475 -39.31 15.65 -18.48
CA ARG A 475 -39.84 15.87 -19.83
C ARG A 475 -40.00 14.54 -20.58
N SER A 476 -40.89 14.49 -21.58
CA SER A 476 -41.19 13.27 -22.34
C SER A 476 -39.94 12.56 -22.89
N ARG A 477 -38.99 13.28 -23.50
CA ARG A 477 -37.72 12.69 -23.99
C ARG A 477 -36.88 12.07 -22.87
N GLN A 478 -36.84 12.72 -21.70
CA GLN A 478 -36.09 12.22 -20.55
C GLN A 478 -36.75 10.97 -19.95
N ARG A 479 -38.09 10.86 -20.04
CA ARG A 479 -38.84 9.66 -19.66
C ARG A 479 -38.50 8.47 -20.56
N HIS A 480 -38.46 8.68 -21.88
CA HIS A 480 -38.06 7.63 -22.83
C HIS A 480 -36.62 7.16 -22.57
N ASN A 481 -35.67 8.09 -22.40
CA ASN A 481 -34.28 7.73 -22.07
C ASN A 481 -34.17 6.97 -20.74
N TYR A 482 -34.98 7.33 -19.75
CA TYR A 482 -35.00 6.62 -18.47
C TYR A 482 -35.46 5.17 -18.64
N LEU A 483 -36.51 4.92 -19.43
CA LEU A 483 -36.97 3.56 -19.74
C LEU A 483 -35.93 2.76 -20.53
N ARG A 484 -35.22 3.40 -21.47
CA ARG A 484 -34.09 2.76 -22.18
C ARG A 484 -33.00 2.33 -21.20
N MET A 485 -32.59 3.20 -20.28
CA MET A 485 -31.65 2.86 -19.22
C MET A 485 -32.11 1.64 -18.41
N LEU A 486 -33.37 1.63 -17.94
CA LEU A 486 -33.93 0.52 -17.16
C LEU A 486 -33.94 -0.80 -17.92
N ASN A 487 -34.03 -0.77 -19.26
CA ASN A 487 -33.87 -1.98 -20.06
C ASN A 487 -32.40 -2.35 -20.24
N SER A 488 -31.51 -1.39 -20.50
CA SER A 488 -30.10 -1.67 -20.70
C SER A 488 -29.42 -2.28 -19.48
N ILE A 489 -29.82 -1.89 -18.27
CA ILE A 489 -29.26 -2.47 -17.03
C ILE A 489 -29.53 -3.97 -16.90
N LYS A 490 -30.61 -4.49 -17.52
CA LYS A 490 -30.97 -5.92 -17.44
C LYS A 490 -29.92 -6.81 -18.11
N PHE A 491 -29.30 -6.35 -19.19
CA PHE A 491 -28.19 -7.07 -19.82
C PHE A 491 -26.81 -6.61 -19.30
N LEU A 492 -26.65 -5.33 -18.97
CA LEU A 492 -25.36 -4.81 -18.51
C LEU A 492 -24.91 -5.41 -17.17
N SER A 493 -25.82 -5.63 -16.22
CA SER A 493 -25.47 -6.23 -14.93
C SER A 493 -24.84 -7.63 -15.11
N PRO A 494 -25.47 -8.58 -15.81
CA PRO A 494 -24.84 -9.85 -16.19
C PRO A 494 -23.49 -9.72 -16.91
N VAL A 495 -23.36 -8.78 -17.85
CA VAL A 495 -22.12 -8.60 -18.61
C VAL A 495 -20.98 -8.10 -17.71
N LEU A 496 -21.25 -7.13 -16.82
CA LEU A 496 -20.26 -6.64 -15.88
C LEU A 496 -19.83 -7.75 -14.90
N ARG A 497 -20.78 -8.57 -14.42
CA ARG A 497 -20.49 -9.75 -13.58
C ARG A 497 -19.62 -10.76 -14.32
N LEU A 498 -19.88 -11.02 -15.59
CA LEU A 498 -19.04 -11.88 -16.44
C LEU A 498 -17.62 -11.32 -16.56
N ILE A 499 -17.47 -10.00 -16.76
CA ILE A 499 -16.15 -9.35 -16.82
C ILE A 499 -15.41 -9.51 -15.49
N LEU A 500 -16.09 -9.31 -14.34
CA LEU A 500 -15.49 -9.54 -13.02
C LEU A 500 -15.03 -10.99 -12.84
N LEU A 501 -15.83 -11.96 -13.28
CA LEU A 501 -15.44 -13.38 -13.26
C LEU A 501 -14.18 -13.64 -14.10
N LEU A 502 -14.14 -13.10 -15.32
CA LEU A 502 -12.97 -13.21 -16.20
C LEU A 502 -11.72 -12.56 -15.57
N ILE A 503 -11.86 -11.37 -14.98
CA ILE A 503 -10.76 -10.72 -14.25
C ILE A 503 -10.24 -11.64 -13.14
N THR A 504 -11.12 -12.18 -12.29
CA THR A 504 -10.72 -13.05 -11.18
C THR A 504 -10.00 -14.31 -11.66
N LEU A 505 -10.46 -14.92 -12.74
CA LEU A 505 -9.82 -16.08 -13.33
C LEU A 505 -8.43 -15.76 -13.90
N GLU A 506 -8.30 -14.61 -14.56
CA GLU A 506 -7.00 -14.14 -15.05
C GLU A 506 -6.06 -13.79 -13.89
N VAL A 507 -6.56 -13.27 -12.77
CA VAL A 507 -5.76 -13.00 -11.56
C VAL A 507 -5.23 -14.28 -10.92
N ILE A 508 -6.07 -15.31 -10.73
CA ILE A 508 -5.62 -16.59 -10.15
C ILE A 508 -4.56 -17.25 -11.03
N ASN A 509 -4.64 -17.05 -12.33
CA ASN A 509 -3.74 -17.64 -13.32
C ASN A 509 -2.69 -16.64 -13.84
N VAL A 510 -2.48 -15.51 -13.17
CA VAL A 510 -1.70 -14.38 -13.71
C VAL A 510 -0.26 -14.77 -14.05
N HIS A 511 0.31 -15.70 -13.29
CA HIS A 511 1.67 -16.21 -13.50
C HIS A 511 1.83 -17.01 -14.81
N LEU A 512 0.73 -17.48 -15.44
CA LEU A 512 0.77 -18.07 -16.78
C LEU A 512 1.19 -17.04 -17.85
N ALA A 513 1.08 -15.74 -17.57
CA ALA A 513 1.58 -14.69 -18.46
C ALA A 513 3.09 -14.85 -18.74
N CYS A 514 3.86 -15.36 -17.77
CA CYS A 514 5.30 -15.57 -17.92
C CYS A 514 5.66 -16.73 -18.85
N LYS A 515 4.73 -17.65 -19.10
CA LYS A 515 4.94 -18.83 -19.95
C LYS A 515 4.58 -18.57 -21.42
N LYS A 516 4.04 -17.39 -21.75
CA LYS A 516 3.60 -17.04 -23.11
C LYS A 516 4.79 -16.67 -23.99
N THR A 517 4.71 -17.03 -25.27
CA THR A 517 5.65 -16.49 -26.26
C THR A 517 5.47 -14.97 -26.37
N PRO A 518 6.49 -14.21 -26.82
CA PRO A 518 6.35 -12.76 -26.99
C PRO A 518 5.16 -12.35 -27.87
N SER A 519 4.88 -13.10 -28.94
CA SER A 519 3.72 -12.88 -29.81
C SER A 519 2.40 -13.11 -29.06
N ASP A 520 2.27 -14.24 -28.36
CA ASP A 520 1.05 -14.58 -27.63
C ASP A 520 0.79 -13.62 -26.47
N TYR A 521 1.86 -13.17 -25.80
CA TYR A 521 1.79 -12.17 -24.74
C TYR A 521 1.29 -10.82 -25.28
N GLN A 522 1.80 -10.37 -26.44
CA GLN A 522 1.32 -9.14 -27.07
C GLN A 522 -0.14 -9.25 -27.52
N GLN A 523 -0.55 -10.39 -28.08
CA GLN A 523 -1.95 -10.62 -28.46
C GLN A 523 -2.87 -10.63 -27.23
N TYR A 524 -2.43 -11.26 -26.15
CA TYR A 524 -3.14 -11.27 -24.87
C TYR A 524 -3.29 -9.85 -24.29
N LEU A 525 -2.22 -9.06 -24.24
CA LEU A 525 -2.32 -7.65 -23.80
C LEU A 525 -3.21 -6.81 -24.71
N LYS A 526 -3.17 -7.02 -26.04
CA LYS A 526 -4.08 -6.34 -26.98
C LYS A 526 -5.54 -6.69 -26.69
N PHE A 527 -5.83 -7.95 -26.38
CA PHE A 527 -7.15 -8.39 -25.96
C PHE A 527 -7.60 -7.68 -24.68
N LEU A 528 -6.79 -7.70 -23.61
CA LEU A 528 -7.13 -7.02 -22.36
C LEU A 528 -7.35 -5.51 -22.56
N LYS A 529 -6.50 -4.84 -23.35
CA LYS A 529 -6.68 -3.43 -23.71
C LYS A 529 -7.96 -3.17 -24.49
N SER A 530 -8.43 -4.14 -25.29
CA SER A 530 -9.72 -4.01 -25.97
C SER A 530 -10.91 -4.10 -25.02
N ILE A 531 -10.80 -4.87 -23.94
CA ILE A 531 -11.80 -4.92 -22.86
C ILE A 531 -11.75 -3.62 -22.04
N LEU A 532 -10.56 -3.09 -21.76
CA LEU A 532 -10.40 -1.78 -21.13
C LEU A 532 -11.06 -0.67 -21.96
N GLN A 533 -10.78 -0.63 -23.27
CA GLN A 533 -11.41 0.35 -24.15
C GLN A 533 -12.93 0.23 -24.15
N TYR A 534 -13.46 -0.99 -24.08
CA TYR A 534 -14.88 -1.24 -23.95
C TYR A 534 -15.45 -0.64 -22.66
N THR A 535 -14.82 -0.88 -21.51
CA THR A 535 -15.32 -0.36 -20.23
C THR A 535 -15.15 1.16 -20.09
N GLU A 536 -14.09 1.75 -20.66
CA GLU A 536 -13.94 3.22 -20.77
C GLU A 536 -15.05 3.85 -21.63
N ASN A 537 -15.41 3.19 -22.73
CA ASN A 537 -16.53 3.63 -23.58
C ASN A 537 -17.87 3.49 -22.86
N LEU A 538 -18.07 2.41 -22.09
CA LEU A 538 -19.26 2.26 -21.26
C LEU A 538 -19.40 3.43 -20.28
N VAL A 539 -18.34 3.76 -19.52
CA VAL A 539 -18.33 4.91 -18.61
C VAL A 539 -18.73 6.20 -19.31
N THR A 540 -18.24 6.40 -20.54
CA THR A 540 -18.61 7.57 -21.33
C THR A 540 -20.10 7.53 -21.69
N TYR A 541 -20.64 6.38 -22.09
CA TYR A 541 -22.02 6.23 -22.57
C TYR A 541 -23.05 6.27 -21.44
N THR A 542 -22.72 5.72 -20.27
CA THR A 542 -23.57 5.70 -19.08
C THR A 542 -23.52 7.00 -18.29
N SER A 543 -22.63 7.93 -18.66
CA SER A 543 -22.55 9.25 -18.02
C SER A 543 -23.87 10.03 -18.15
N PRO A 544 -24.25 10.83 -17.13
CA PRO A 544 -25.45 11.67 -17.18
C PRO A 544 -25.48 12.63 -18.38
N GLU A 545 -24.30 13.06 -18.85
CA GLU A 545 -24.12 14.00 -19.96
C GLU A 545 -24.37 13.34 -21.32
N LYS A 546 -23.88 12.13 -21.55
CA LYS A 546 -23.99 11.44 -22.85
C LYS A 546 -25.28 10.63 -22.95
N ASN A 547 -25.61 9.83 -21.93
CA ASN A 547 -26.88 9.13 -21.81
C ASN A 547 -27.23 8.25 -23.05
N LYS A 548 -26.24 7.47 -23.53
CA LYS A 548 -26.24 6.71 -24.80
C LYS A 548 -26.54 5.21 -24.58
N TRP A 549 -27.78 4.90 -24.21
CA TRP A 549 -28.17 3.54 -23.82
C TRP A 549 -28.38 2.58 -25.00
N ASP A 550 -28.83 3.08 -26.16
CA ASP A 550 -29.01 2.26 -27.35
C ASP A 550 -27.65 1.87 -27.93
N GLU A 551 -26.71 2.82 -28.03
CA GLU A 551 -25.35 2.54 -28.50
C GLU A 551 -24.55 1.64 -27.54
N THR A 552 -24.97 1.56 -26.27
CA THR A 552 -24.37 0.67 -25.28
C THR A 552 -24.63 -0.80 -25.63
N GLU A 553 -25.81 -1.13 -26.17
CA GLU A 553 -26.15 -2.50 -26.57
C GLU A 553 -25.26 -3.01 -27.72
N GLU A 554 -25.08 -2.19 -28.76
CA GLU A 554 -24.20 -2.52 -29.89
C GLU A 554 -22.73 -2.68 -29.44
N LEU A 555 -22.27 -1.77 -28.57
CA LEU A 555 -20.94 -1.79 -27.99
C LEU A 555 -20.71 -3.08 -27.17
N THR A 556 -21.68 -3.45 -26.34
CA THR A 556 -21.66 -4.69 -25.54
C THR A 556 -21.65 -5.94 -26.40
N ASN A 557 -22.47 -6.00 -27.44
CA ASN A 557 -22.47 -7.13 -28.37
C ASN A 557 -21.10 -7.34 -29.03
N LYS A 558 -20.47 -6.26 -29.50
CA LYS A 558 -19.11 -6.31 -30.08
C LYS A 558 -18.07 -6.81 -29.07
N ALA A 559 -18.18 -6.41 -27.80
CA ALA A 559 -17.27 -6.87 -26.75
C ALA A 559 -17.45 -8.37 -26.45
N LEU A 560 -18.69 -8.85 -26.31
CA LEU A 560 -18.96 -10.27 -26.09
C LEU A 560 -18.44 -11.16 -27.23
N ILE A 561 -18.57 -10.72 -28.49
CA ILE A 561 -18.00 -11.44 -29.64
C ILE A 561 -16.47 -11.55 -29.51
N LYS A 562 -15.79 -10.47 -29.11
CA LYS A 562 -14.33 -10.50 -28.90
C LYS A 562 -13.93 -11.42 -27.75
N ILE A 563 -14.67 -11.40 -26.64
CA ILE A 563 -14.43 -12.29 -25.49
C ILE A 563 -14.57 -13.75 -25.92
N LYS A 564 -15.68 -14.11 -26.59
CA LYS A 564 -15.91 -15.45 -27.10
C LYS A 564 -14.79 -15.92 -28.03
N ASN A 565 -14.45 -15.13 -29.05
CA ASN A 565 -13.40 -15.49 -30.02
C ASN A 565 -12.03 -15.68 -29.35
N PHE A 566 -11.73 -14.93 -28.28
CA PHE A 566 -10.49 -15.10 -27.53
C PHE A 566 -10.50 -16.38 -26.68
N SER A 567 -11.62 -16.67 -26.00
CA SER A 567 -11.81 -17.89 -25.23
C SER A 567 -11.71 -19.15 -26.10
N ASP A 568 -12.31 -19.13 -27.29
CA ASP A 568 -12.21 -20.22 -28.28
C ASP A 568 -10.76 -20.51 -28.65
N ARG A 569 -9.97 -19.47 -28.97
CA ARG A 569 -8.55 -19.61 -29.30
C ARG A 569 -7.73 -20.18 -28.14
N LYS A 570 -8.02 -19.76 -26.90
CA LYS A 570 -7.34 -20.24 -25.69
C LYS A 570 -7.62 -21.73 -25.46
N LEU A 571 -8.87 -22.16 -25.67
CA LEU A 571 -9.31 -23.54 -25.64
C LEU A 571 -8.59 -24.41 -26.68
N THR A 572 -8.54 -23.97 -27.94
CA THR A 572 -7.85 -24.70 -29.02
C THR A 572 -6.36 -24.88 -28.74
N LEU A 573 -5.69 -23.86 -28.20
CA LEU A 573 -4.27 -23.91 -27.87
C LEU A 573 -3.96 -24.90 -26.73
N ILE A 574 -4.86 -25.05 -25.75
CA ILE A 574 -4.70 -25.99 -24.63
C ILE A 574 -4.93 -27.43 -25.10
N GLN A 575 -5.92 -27.66 -25.97
CA GLN A 575 -6.21 -28.98 -26.55
C GLN A 575 -5.14 -29.47 -27.54
N SER A 576 -4.39 -28.55 -28.17
CA SER A 576 -3.26 -28.90 -29.05
C SER A 576 -1.93 -29.15 -28.32
N ALA A 577 -1.88 -28.90 -27.01
CA ALA A 577 -0.67 -29.05 -26.17
C ALA A 577 -0.73 -30.27 -25.23
N THR A 578 -1.84 -31.00 -25.24
CA THR A 578 -2.05 -32.35 -24.68
C THR A 578 -2.01 -33.36 -25.79
#